data_AF-A0A450UDC3-F1
#
_entry.id   AF-A0A450UDC3-F1
#
_cell.length_a   1.000
_cell.length_b   1.000
_cell.length_c   1.000
_cell.angle_alpha   90.00
_cell.angle_beta   90.00
_cell.angle_gamma   90.00
#
_symmetry.space_group_name_H-M   'P 1'
#
loop_
_entity.id
_entity.type
_entity.pdbx_description
1 polymer ?
#
loop_
_entity_poly.entity_id
_entity_poly.type
_entity_poly.pdbx_seq_one_letter_code
_entity_poly.pdbx_strand_id
1 'polypeptide(L)'
;MTLTKEEKEILDSVENGEWRRVPNFEQEAMRYQKAAEATLRKDKRVNIRMTGRDFVHIQKTAMRKGLSYQALIDSILHKYVNGQLIEKAG
;
A
#
# COMPACT_ATOMS: atom_id res chain seq x y z
N MET A 1 13.67 9.68 -17.96
CA MET A 1 13.09 8.65 -17.07
C MET A 1 13.30 7.32 -17.73
N THR A 2 14.07 6.42 -17.12
CA THR A 2 14.30 5.06 -17.62
C THR A 2 13.36 4.12 -16.90
N LEU A 3 12.50 3.41 -17.64
CA LEU A 3 11.70 2.32 -17.07
C LEU A 3 12.64 1.25 -16.52
N THR A 4 12.32 0.74 -15.35
CA THR A 4 12.98 -0.43 -14.78
C THR A 4 12.70 -1.66 -15.64
N LYS A 5 13.55 -2.70 -15.51
CA LYS A 5 13.45 -3.92 -16.31
C LYS A 5 12.08 -4.60 -16.16
N GLU A 6 11.53 -4.62 -14.95
CA GLU A 6 10.20 -5.15 -14.65
C GLU A 6 9.09 -4.36 -15.35
N GLU A 7 9.15 -3.02 -15.31
CA GLU A 7 8.16 -2.17 -15.97
C GLU A 7 8.19 -2.34 -17.49
N LYS A 8 9.37 -2.56 -18.07
CA LYS A 8 9.52 -2.81 -19.50
C LYS A 8 8.98 -4.19 -19.91
N GLU A 9 9.25 -5.23 -19.12
CA GLU A 9 8.70 -6.57 -19.36
C GLU A 9 7.16 -6.60 -19.25
N ILE A 10 6.58 -5.84 -18.32
CA ILE A 10 5.12 -5.68 -18.22
C ILE A 10 4.57 -4.97 -19.46
N LEU A 11 5.22 -3.90 -19.92
CA LEU A 11 4.79 -3.16 -21.10
C LEU A 11 4.83 -4.02 -22.35
N ASP A 12 5.94 -4.72 -22.58
CA ASP A 12 6.13 -5.61 -23.72
C ASP A 12 5.08 -6.76 -23.71
N SER A 13 4.77 -7.34 -22.54
CA SER A 13 3.75 -8.38 -22.39
C SER A 13 2.32 -7.87 -22.68
N VAL A 14 2.03 -6.62 -22.31
CA VAL A 14 0.74 -5.96 -22.61
C VAL A 14 0.62 -5.65 -24.10
N GLU A 15 1.67 -5.11 -24.74
CA GLU A 15 1.70 -4.81 -26.18
C GLU A 15 1.63 -6.08 -27.03
N ASN A 16 2.22 -7.18 -26.58
CA ASN A 16 2.14 -8.49 -27.22
C ASN A 16 0.76 -9.17 -27.10
N GLY A 17 -0.20 -8.56 -26.39
CA GLY A 17 -1.56 -9.06 -26.27
C GLY A 17 -1.68 -10.37 -25.48
N GLU A 18 -0.70 -10.68 -24.64
CA GLU A 18 -0.65 -11.91 -23.83
C GLU A 18 -1.73 -11.93 -22.72
N TRP A 19 -2.27 -10.76 -22.41
CA TRP A 19 -3.23 -10.55 -21.33
C TRP A 19 -4.64 -10.88 -21.81
N ARG A 20 -5.10 -12.08 -21.47
CA ARG A 20 -6.49 -12.49 -21.69
C ARG A 20 -7.32 -12.20 -20.45
N ARG A 21 -8.52 -11.65 -20.64
CA ARG A 21 -9.49 -11.47 -19.54
C ARG A 21 -9.79 -12.83 -18.92
N VAL A 22 -9.71 -12.90 -17.59
CA VAL A 22 -10.11 -14.09 -16.84
C VAL A 22 -11.58 -14.42 -17.12
N PRO A 23 -11.96 -15.70 -17.15
CA PRO A 23 -13.37 -16.10 -17.19
C PRO A 23 -14.11 -15.46 -16.00
N ASN A 24 -15.33 -14.98 -16.21
CA ASN A 24 -16.13 -14.27 -15.19
C ASN A 24 -15.50 -12.98 -14.63
N PHE A 25 -14.82 -12.20 -15.50
CA PHE A 25 -14.17 -10.93 -15.15
C PHE A 25 -15.02 -10.01 -14.25
N GLU A 26 -16.32 -9.82 -14.51
CA GLU A 26 -17.16 -8.96 -13.68
C GLU A 26 -17.36 -9.50 -12.26
N GLN A 27 -17.51 -10.82 -12.10
CA GLN A 27 -17.67 -11.42 -10.78
C GLN A 27 -16.37 -11.36 -9.98
N GLU A 28 -15.24 -11.66 -10.61
CA GLU A 28 -13.93 -11.59 -9.96
C GLU A 28 -13.56 -10.13 -9.64
N ALA A 29 -13.80 -9.18 -10.55
CA ALA A 29 -13.61 -7.75 -10.28
C ALA A 29 -14.46 -7.28 -9.09
N MET A 30 -15.74 -7.66 -9.04
CA MET A 30 -16.62 -7.32 -7.93
C MET A 30 -16.17 -7.98 -6.61
N ARG A 31 -15.66 -9.22 -6.67
CA ARG A 31 -15.11 -9.93 -5.51
C ARG A 31 -13.87 -9.23 -4.97
N TYR A 32 -12.92 -8.88 -5.83
CA TYR A 32 -11.71 -8.14 -5.44
C TYR A 32 -12.04 -6.74 -4.93
N GLN A 33 -12.99 -6.04 -5.55
CA GLN A 33 -13.47 -4.75 -5.09
C GLN A 33 -14.09 -4.85 -3.69
N LYS A 34 -14.97 -5.82 -3.46
CA LYS A 34 -15.58 -6.06 -2.13
C LYS A 34 -14.54 -6.46 -1.08
N ALA A 35 -13.55 -7.27 -1.44
CA ALA A 35 -12.46 -7.65 -0.54
C ALA A 35 -11.59 -6.42 -0.17
N ALA A 36 -11.29 -5.56 -1.14
CA ALA A 36 -10.59 -4.31 -0.93
C ALA A 36 -11.41 -3.34 -0.05
N GLU A 37 -12.69 -3.15 -0.34
CA GLU A 37 -13.58 -2.30 0.47
C GLU A 37 -13.72 -2.81 1.92
N ALA A 38 -13.86 -4.12 2.11
CA ALA A 38 -13.95 -4.73 3.44
C ALA A 38 -12.65 -4.56 4.24
N THR A 39 -11.49 -4.65 3.59
CA THR A 39 -10.18 -4.45 4.25
C THR A 39 -9.81 -2.98 4.45
N LEU A 40 -10.35 -2.08 3.62
CA LEU A 40 -10.11 -0.63 3.72
C LEU A 40 -11.05 0.08 4.70
N ARG A 41 -12.13 -0.57 5.15
CA ARG A 41 -13.05 0.00 6.14
C ARG A 41 -12.35 0.17 7.50
N LYS A 42 -11.91 1.40 7.78
CA LYS A 42 -11.40 1.82 9.09
C LYS A 42 -12.57 2.08 10.05
N ASP A 43 -13.17 1.02 10.60
CA ASP A 43 -14.33 1.10 11.49
C ASP A 43 -13.95 1.24 12.98
N LYS A 44 -12.66 1.06 13.32
CA LYS A 44 -12.14 1.20 14.70
C LYS A 44 -11.23 2.42 14.84
N ARG A 45 -11.37 3.14 15.96
CA ARG A 45 -10.52 4.28 16.33
C ARG A 45 -9.55 3.86 17.44
N VAL A 46 -8.29 4.22 17.30
CA VAL A 46 -7.23 3.98 18.31
C VAL A 46 -6.61 5.32 18.69
N ASN A 47 -6.49 5.59 19.98
CA ASN A 47 -5.80 6.77 20.51
C ASN A 47 -4.40 6.37 20.98
N ILE A 48 -3.36 6.96 20.39
CA ILE A 48 -1.95 6.66 20.69
C ILE A 48 -1.31 7.90 21.33
N ARG A 49 -0.59 7.71 22.45
CA ARG A 49 0.31 8.74 23.01
C ARG A 49 1.74 8.41 22.61
N MET A 50 2.51 9.41 22.22
CA MET A 50 3.92 9.29 21.84
C MET A 50 4.68 10.55 22.26
N THR A 51 6.01 10.48 22.29
CA THR A 51 6.82 11.65 22.62
C THR A 51 6.73 12.70 21.51
N GLY A 52 6.89 13.98 21.85
CA GLY A 52 6.90 15.05 20.86
C GLY A 52 8.03 14.92 19.84
N ARG A 53 9.17 14.35 20.25
CA ARG A 53 10.31 14.07 19.37
C ARG A 53 9.94 13.06 18.27
N ASP A 54 9.26 11.98 18.64
CA ASP A 54 8.83 10.93 17.71
C ASP A 54 7.75 11.45 16.76
N PHE A 55 6.80 12.23 17.28
CA PHE A 55 5.75 12.85 16.48
C PHE A 55 6.33 13.73 15.36
N VAL A 56 7.32 14.57 15.68
CA VAL A 56 8.01 15.41 14.69
C VAL A 56 8.76 14.56 13.65
N HIS A 57 9.35 13.44 14.06
CA HIS A 57 10.04 12.52 13.16
C HIS A 57 9.07 11.84 12.17
N ILE A 58 7.90 11.43 12.65
CA ILE A 58 6.83 10.86 11.83
C ILE A 58 6.34 11.92 10.84
N GLN A 59 6.10 13.15 11.29
CA GLN A 59 5.64 14.24 10.43
C GLN A 59 6.64 14.53 9.29
N LYS A 60 7.93 14.64 9.61
CA LYS A 60 8.99 14.81 8.60
C LYS A 60 9.03 13.65 7.60
N THR A 61 8.83 12.43 8.09
CA THR A 61 8.83 11.23 7.23
C THR A 61 7.59 11.17 6.34
N ALA A 62 6.43 11.58 6.85
CA ALA A 62 5.19 11.65 6.10
C ALA A 62 5.30 12.69 4.97
N MET A 63 5.82 13.88 5.28
CA MET A 63 6.08 14.94 4.29
C MET A 63 7.00 14.46 3.16
N ARG A 64 8.10 13.77 3.49
CA ARG A 64 9.03 13.20 2.49
C ARG A 64 8.34 12.18 1.57
N LYS A 65 7.34 11.47 2.06
CA LYS A 65 6.56 10.48 1.29
C LYS A 65 5.32 11.08 0.62
N GLY A 66 5.05 12.38 0.80
CA GLY A 66 3.84 13.03 0.29
C GLY A 66 2.54 12.54 0.96
N LEU A 67 2.63 12.00 2.17
CA LEU A 67 1.50 11.46 2.93
C LEU A 67 1.21 12.32 4.17
N SER A 68 -0.02 12.28 4.68
CA SER A 68 -0.32 12.80 6.02
C SER A 68 0.34 11.92 7.09
N TYR A 69 0.63 12.48 8.27
CA TYR A 69 1.18 11.70 9.38
C TYR A 69 0.26 10.56 9.80
N GLN A 70 -1.06 10.76 9.74
CA GLN A 70 -2.06 9.72 10.00
C GLN A 70 -1.95 8.58 8.98
N ALA A 71 -1.90 8.90 7.68
CA ALA A 71 -1.78 7.89 6.63
C ALA A 71 -0.48 7.10 6.73
N LEU A 72 0.61 7.75 7.15
CA LEU A 72 1.88 7.06 7.41
C LEU A 72 1.78 6.10 8.60
N ILE A 73 1.20 6.54 9.72
CA ILE A 73 0.99 5.69 10.90
C ILE A 73 0.14 4.47 10.54
N ASP A 74 -0.97 4.69 9.83
CA ASP A 74 -1.84 3.61 9.37
C ASP A 74 -1.09 2.64 8.45
N SER A 75 -0.31 3.17 7.49
CA SER A 75 0.49 2.34 6.60
C SER A 75 1.54 1.50 7.35
N ILE A 76 2.16 2.05 8.39
CA ILE A 76 3.14 1.32 9.20
C ILE A 76 2.46 0.20 9.98
N LEU A 77 1.33 0.49 10.63
CA LEU A 77 0.56 -0.51 11.37
C LEU A 77 0.10 -1.66 10.46
N HIS A 78 -0.46 -1.34 9.28
CA HIS A 78 -0.84 -2.37 8.31
C HIS A 78 0.35 -3.21 7.85
N LYS A 79 1.48 -2.58 7.52
CA LYS A 79 2.69 -3.32 7.09
C LYS A 79 3.26 -4.18 8.21
N TYR A 80 3.23 -3.71 9.45
CA TYR A 80 3.68 -4.45 10.61
C TYR A 80 2.80 -5.68 10.86
N VAL A 81 1.48 -5.51 10.90
CA VAL A 81 0.52 -6.62 11.09
C VAL A 81 0.60 -7.65 9.97
N ASN A 82 0.83 -7.22 8.73
CA ASN A 82 0.95 -8.11 7.58
C ASN A 82 2.36 -8.71 7.42
N GLY A 83 3.29 -8.48 8.36
CA GLY A 83 4.66 -9.01 8.30
C GLY A 83 5.54 -8.42 7.19
N GLN A 84 5.09 -7.34 6.54
CA GLN A 84 5.81 -6.66 5.46
C GLN A 84 6.79 -5.59 5.95
N LEU A 85 6.79 -5.30 7.26
CA LEU A 85 7.76 -4.40 7.88
C LEU A 85 8.97 -5.21 8.35
N ILE A 86 10.03 -5.22 7.55
CA ILE A 86 11.33 -5.76 7.96
C ILE A 86 11.97 -4.74 8.90
N GLU A 87 12.05 -5.05 10.20
CA GLU A 87 12.90 -4.31 11.11
C GLU A 87 14.35 -4.46 10.61
N LYS A 88 14.98 -3.34 10.24
CA LYS A 88 16.43 -3.36 10.06
C LYS A 88 17.03 -3.59 11.43
N ALA A 89 17.47 -4.82 11.69
CA ALA A 89 18.39 -5.11 12.78
C ALA A 89 19.61 -4.21 12.59
N GLY A 90 19.77 -3.25 13.50
CA GLY A 90 20.96 -2.40 13.59
C GLY A 90 22.12 -3.16 14.17
#